data_AF-A0A9D6CET4-F1
#
_entry.id   AF-A0A9D6CET4-F1
#
_cell.length_a   1.000
_cell.length_b   1.000
_cell.length_c   1.000
_cell.angle_alpha   90.00
_cell.angle_beta   90.00
_cell.angle_gamma   90.00
#
_symmetry.space_group_name_H-M   'P 1'
#
loop_
_entity.id
_entity.type
_entity.pdbx_description
1 polymer ?
#
loop_
_entity_poly.entity_id
_entity_poly.type
_entity_poly.pdbx_seq_one_letter_code
_entity_poly.pdbx_strand_id
1 'polypeptide(L)'
;MPPMIAKHRLVAAFLFLNALLLPCTATAQPATREPSAPKVQWVTRAVSAPRVSFHTFESAATKTAVSYHLYTPAAYDREQDSRFPVVYWLHGSGGGLSGIASVARYFDAAIEAGKAPPCLVVFVNGLEMGMYVDWADGSAPVESMIVKDLVPHIDSTHRTLAMREGRLLDGFSMGGYGAARLGFKYPELFRAVSIMGAGPMQETLTTTPRASKVQAEELLARVYGGSQERFLEASPRTIAKANAETIAKGSLVRMVIGDRDETYGNNLAFHEHLESLKIPHEWRVLRGIGHDPMAVLIELDDAHWAFYRKALGEPAGSPDRATPNGSEPPPAVTRQAPDSRTPNGDIKLKVDGVDRNAIFVNAPTDGTTRPVVIVLHGGSGSAERMRVSAGFDPVARANGFMVVYAEGTEFGDGRHAWNTGHLLRRQVRDADDIAYFDALIDALVRDHGADPARIFMTGGSNGGMMTFVYAVARPERLAAVAPVVASMFTFDQAPSVPLPILIINGAKDNEVPLEGGMSRTRVVRAAQASPFKPLTEVVHFWKRVNKSSTEPVTQTTGTVTTTTYAATDGGAVTEFVVDSAGGHGWPGTRARRGENTPIGSFNGAERVWEFFKDKRRSPRADG
;
A
#
# COMPACT_ATOMS: atom_id res chain seq x y z
N MET A 1 21.79 100.81 45.63
CA MET A 1 20.88 101.01 46.79
C MET A 1 20.13 99.70 47.05
N PRO A 2 20.25 99.10 48.24
CA PRO A 2 19.36 98.04 48.77
C PRO A 2 18.36 98.68 49.79
N PRO A 3 17.64 97.94 50.66
CA PRO A 3 17.14 96.54 50.65
C PRO A 3 15.57 96.59 50.56
N MET A 4 14.67 95.83 51.21
CA MET A 4 14.66 94.59 52.02
C MET A 4 13.24 93.95 52.01
N ILE A 5 13.11 92.62 51.88
CA ILE A 5 11.98 91.82 52.42
C ILE A 5 12.55 90.49 52.94
N ALA A 6 11.97 89.90 53.98
CA ALA A 6 12.60 88.83 54.76
C ALA A 6 11.73 87.56 54.95
N LYS A 7 12.41 86.40 54.85
CA LYS A 7 12.32 85.18 55.69
C LYS A 7 10.97 84.81 56.34
N HIS A 8 10.54 83.56 56.14
CA HIS A 8 10.69 82.43 57.10
C HIS A 8 10.47 81.11 56.32
N ARG A 9 11.48 80.24 56.19
CA ARG A 9 11.93 79.18 57.12
C ARG A 9 11.03 77.92 57.19
N LEU A 10 11.41 76.90 56.43
CA LEU A 10 11.42 75.50 56.87
C LEU A 10 12.78 74.87 56.49
N VAL A 11 13.20 73.79 57.13
CA VAL A 11 14.55 73.23 56.99
C VAL A 11 14.53 71.89 56.25
N ALA A 12 15.36 71.79 55.21
CA ALA A 12 15.78 70.53 54.60
C ALA A 12 17.31 70.57 54.44
N ALA A 13 18.02 69.53 54.89
CA ALA A 13 19.48 69.52 54.93
C ALA A 13 20.08 68.81 53.70
N PHE A 14 21.01 69.47 53.03
CA PHE A 14 21.90 68.85 52.03
C PHE A 14 23.08 68.16 52.72
N LEU A 15 23.52 67.04 52.15
CA LEU A 15 24.90 66.55 52.27
C LEU A 15 25.36 65.98 50.93
N PHE A 16 26.68 65.97 50.71
CA PHE A 16 27.25 65.88 49.35
C PHE A 16 27.31 64.46 48.78
N LEU A 17 27.20 64.39 47.46
CA LEU A 17 27.19 63.17 46.66
C LEU A 17 28.58 62.51 46.62
N ASN A 18 28.65 61.22 46.97
CA ASN A 18 29.83 60.38 46.77
C ASN A 18 29.38 59.08 46.07
N ALA A 19 29.87 58.84 44.86
CA ALA A 19 29.37 57.76 44.00
C ALA A 19 30.12 56.45 44.28
N LEU A 20 29.52 55.55 45.06
CA LEU A 20 29.92 54.14 45.11
C LEU A 20 29.00 53.27 44.25
N LEU A 21 29.61 52.33 43.54
CA LEU A 21 28.93 51.34 42.72
C LEU A 21 28.19 50.32 43.61
N LEU A 22 26.87 50.26 43.49
CA LEU A 22 26.03 49.18 43.99
C LEU A 22 25.23 48.60 42.83
N PRO A 23 25.16 47.26 42.67
CA PRO A 23 24.46 46.65 41.55
C PRO A 23 22.95 46.83 41.71
N CYS A 24 22.34 47.64 40.84
CA CYS A 24 20.89 47.71 40.75
C CYS A 24 20.39 46.39 40.16
N THR A 25 19.79 45.54 41.00
CA THR A 25 19.14 44.29 40.61
C THR A 25 17.83 44.58 39.88
N ALA A 26 17.94 45.07 38.64
CA ALA A 26 16.84 45.09 37.71
C ALA A 26 16.25 43.68 37.60
N THR A 27 14.98 43.53 37.96
CA THR A 27 14.22 42.29 37.78
C THR A 27 13.98 42.08 36.30
N ALA A 28 14.99 41.57 35.59
CA ALA A 28 14.87 41.16 34.21
C ALA A 28 13.66 40.23 34.09
N GLN A 29 12.68 40.64 33.27
CA GLN A 29 11.70 39.68 32.76
C GLN A 29 12.50 38.51 32.17
N PRO A 30 12.15 37.25 32.48
CA PRO A 30 12.83 36.11 31.89
C PRO A 30 12.63 36.24 30.37
N ALA A 31 13.72 36.51 29.65
CA ALA A 31 13.68 36.67 28.22
C ALA A 31 13.00 35.45 27.63
N THR A 32 11.88 35.66 26.94
CA THR A 32 11.17 34.59 26.22
C THR A 32 12.15 34.04 25.19
N ARG A 33 12.81 32.94 25.55
CA ARG A 33 13.57 32.14 24.59
C ARG A 33 12.59 31.79 23.48
N GLU A 34 12.84 32.33 22.30
CA GLU A 34 12.21 31.81 21.09
C GLU A 34 12.42 30.29 21.10
N PRO A 35 11.38 29.48 20.81
CA PRO A 35 11.54 28.05 20.73
C PRO A 35 12.59 27.76 19.65
N SER A 36 13.79 27.35 20.08
CA SER A 36 14.87 26.99 19.17
C SER A 36 14.34 25.95 18.20
N ALA A 37 14.34 26.27 16.89
CA ALA A 37 13.70 25.44 15.87
C ALA A 37 14.11 23.97 16.05
N PRO A 38 13.16 23.02 16.02
CA PRO A 38 13.43 21.63 16.36
C PRO A 38 14.52 21.07 15.47
N LYS A 39 15.63 20.62 16.07
CA LYS A 39 16.81 20.12 15.35
C LYS A 39 16.40 19.01 14.38
N VAL A 40 16.94 19.10 13.17
CA VAL A 40 16.68 18.14 12.08
C VAL A 40 17.10 16.74 12.51
N GLN A 41 16.14 15.80 12.53
CA GLN A 41 16.38 14.43 12.95
C GLN A 41 16.87 13.56 11.78
N TRP A 42 18.19 13.38 11.70
CA TRP A 42 18.84 12.58 10.66
C TRP A 42 18.85 11.06 10.92
N VAL A 43 18.70 10.63 12.18
CA VAL A 43 18.56 9.21 12.56
C VAL A 43 17.09 8.89 12.84
N THR A 44 16.50 8.08 11.97
CA THR A 44 15.15 7.53 12.12
C THR A 44 15.16 6.24 12.96
N ARG A 45 13.98 5.70 13.31
CA ARG A 45 13.87 4.40 13.98
C ARG A 45 14.06 3.24 12.99
N ALA A 46 14.65 2.15 13.46
CA ALA A 46 14.70 0.88 12.73
C ALA A 46 13.29 0.38 12.35
N VAL A 47 13.21 -0.30 11.20
CA VAL A 47 12.01 -0.99 10.72
C VAL A 47 12.40 -2.44 10.44
N SER A 48 11.69 -3.38 11.07
CA SER A 48 11.88 -4.81 10.83
C SER A 48 10.98 -5.26 9.68
N ALA A 49 11.57 -5.89 8.67
CA ALA A 49 10.90 -6.57 7.57
C ALA A 49 11.86 -7.63 6.98
N PRO A 50 11.35 -8.68 6.29
CA PRO A 50 12.20 -9.66 5.62
C PRO A 50 13.23 -8.98 4.72
N ARG A 51 14.49 -9.38 4.84
CA ARG A 51 15.62 -8.90 4.05
C ARG A 51 15.90 -7.38 4.10
N VAL A 52 15.27 -6.65 5.02
CA VAL A 52 15.52 -5.23 5.28
C VAL A 52 16.42 -5.07 6.51
N SER A 53 17.47 -4.27 6.35
CA SER A 53 18.44 -3.90 7.39
C SER A 53 18.38 -2.39 7.65
N PHE A 54 18.72 -1.98 8.89
CA PHE A 54 18.80 -0.57 9.29
C PHE A 54 20.25 -0.20 9.54
N HIS A 55 20.67 0.94 9.00
CA HIS A 55 22.06 1.41 9.03
C HIS A 55 22.13 2.89 9.39
N THR A 56 23.30 3.31 9.90
CA THR A 56 23.66 4.71 10.12
C THR A 56 25.08 4.96 9.66
N PHE A 57 25.34 6.12 9.06
CA PHE A 57 26.68 6.56 8.66
C PHE A 57 26.88 8.04 9.01
N GLU A 58 28.12 8.46 9.27
CA GLU A 58 28.43 9.87 9.50
C GLU A 58 28.47 10.63 8.17
N SER A 59 27.62 11.65 8.02
CA SER A 59 27.58 12.49 6.82
C SER A 59 28.43 13.76 7.02
N ALA A 60 29.31 14.04 6.07
CA ALA A 60 30.13 15.25 6.06
C ALA A 60 29.28 16.51 5.79
N ALA A 61 28.20 16.38 5.01
CA ALA A 61 27.24 17.44 4.76
C ALA A 61 26.44 17.80 6.02
N THR A 62 25.79 16.83 6.68
CA THR A 62 24.96 17.08 7.87
C THR A 62 25.76 17.25 9.16
N LYS A 63 27.02 16.78 9.17
CA LYS A 63 27.94 16.74 10.32
C LYS A 63 27.39 15.90 11.48
N THR A 64 26.65 14.84 11.16
CA THR A 64 26.07 13.90 12.12
C THR A 64 25.68 12.57 11.45
N ALA A 65 25.35 11.57 12.26
CA ALA A 65 24.82 10.30 11.81
C ALA A 65 23.51 10.48 11.02
N VAL A 66 23.45 9.88 9.83
CA VAL A 66 22.25 9.79 8.99
C VAL A 66 21.85 8.32 8.86
N SER A 67 20.57 8.02 9.08
CA SER A 67 20.04 6.67 8.90
C SER A 67 19.56 6.39 7.49
N TYR A 68 19.71 5.16 7.02
CA TYR A 68 18.96 4.60 5.89
C TYR A 68 18.53 3.15 6.20
N HIS A 69 17.58 2.64 5.43
CA HIS A 69 17.26 1.21 5.44
C HIS A 69 17.63 0.61 4.09
N LEU A 70 18.14 -0.62 4.09
CA LEU A 70 18.59 -1.32 2.90
C LEU A 70 17.88 -2.66 2.78
N TYR A 71 17.21 -2.89 1.66
CA TYR A 71 16.82 -4.21 1.20
C TYR A 71 17.94 -4.83 0.33
N THR A 72 18.24 -6.11 0.56
CA THR A 72 19.13 -6.91 -0.32
C THR A 72 18.36 -8.12 -0.89
N PRO A 73 18.56 -8.52 -2.16
CA PRO A 73 17.92 -9.71 -2.72
C PRO A 73 18.58 -11.00 -2.22
N ALA A 74 17.92 -12.16 -2.28
CA ALA A 74 18.52 -13.41 -1.82
C ALA A 74 19.71 -13.88 -2.69
N ALA A 75 19.85 -13.32 -3.91
CA ALA A 75 21.08 -13.39 -4.68
C ALA A 75 22.30 -12.79 -3.94
N TYR A 76 22.12 -11.73 -3.12
CA TYR A 76 23.20 -11.07 -2.38
C TYR A 76 23.90 -12.03 -1.41
N ASP A 77 23.15 -12.90 -0.72
CA ASP A 77 23.72 -13.83 0.27
C ASP A 77 24.32 -15.07 -0.41
N ARG A 78 23.77 -15.47 -1.57
CA ARG A 78 24.17 -16.66 -2.35
C ARG A 78 25.39 -16.41 -3.25
N GLU A 79 25.48 -15.24 -3.85
CA GLU A 79 26.48 -14.89 -4.87
C GLU A 79 27.45 -13.87 -4.29
N GLN A 80 28.55 -14.34 -3.70
CA GLN A 80 29.46 -13.48 -2.91
C GLN A 80 30.29 -12.52 -3.78
N ASP A 81 30.62 -12.92 -5.00
CA ASP A 81 31.40 -12.08 -5.95
C ASP A 81 30.52 -11.14 -6.79
N SER A 82 29.21 -11.40 -6.88
CA SER A 82 28.27 -10.58 -7.66
C SER A 82 28.19 -9.14 -7.14
N ARG A 83 27.96 -8.21 -8.06
CA ARG A 83 27.68 -6.78 -7.81
C ARG A 83 26.31 -6.41 -8.36
N PHE A 84 25.55 -5.66 -7.57
CA PHE A 84 24.13 -5.44 -7.82
C PHE A 84 23.84 -3.98 -8.18
N PRO A 85 22.92 -3.70 -9.11
CA PRO A 85 22.39 -2.35 -9.31
C PRO A 85 21.65 -1.85 -8.07
N VAL A 86 21.59 -0.52 -7.91
CA VAL A 86 21.06 0.17 -6.73
C VAL A 86 19.89 1.07 -7.10
N VAL A 87 18.80 0.90 -6.36
CA VAL A 87 17.57 1.67 -6.45
C VAL A 87 17.51 2.60 -5.25
N TYR A 88 17.60 3.90 -5.49
CA TYR A 88 17.43 4.91 -4.44
C TYR A 88 15.95 5.28 -4.38
N TRP A 89 15.25 4.72 -3.39
CA TRP A 89 13.82 4.90 -3.19
C TRP A 89 13.54 6.15 -2.34
N LEU A 90 12.88 7.13 -2.96
CA LEU A 90 12.51 8.40 -2.34
C LEU A 90 11.04 8.39 -1.90
N HIS A 91 10.77 8.86 -0.70
CA HIS A 91 9.46 8.80 -0.07
C HIS A 91 8.64 10.09 -0.23
N GLY A 92 7.32 9.98 -0.07
CA GLY A 92 6.43 11.13 0.00
C GLY A 92 6.62 11.99 1.26
N SER A 93 5.79 13.03 1.36
CA SER A 93 5.67 13.87 2.55
C SER A 93 5.26 13.05 3.79
N GLY A 94 5.80 13.43 4.95
CA GLY A 94 5.63 12.68 6.21
C GLY A 94 6.62 11.54 6.45
N GLY A 95 7.61 11.36 5.55
CA GLY A 95 8.70 10.40 5.73
C GLY A 95 8.39 8.98 5.23
N GLY A 96 9.44 8.16 5.06
CA GLY A 96 9.35 6.86 4.38
C GLY A 96 8.99 5.64 5.24
N LEU A 97 9.16 5.71 6.58
CA LEU A 97 9.18 4.54 7.48
C LEU A 97 7.98 3.61 7.39
N SER A 98 6.80 4.15 7.09
CA SER A 98 5.54 3.40 6.97
C SER A 98 5.46 2.54 5.70
N GLY A 99 6.18 2.92 4.64
CA GLY A 99 6.16 2.24 3.34
C GLY A 99 7.22 1.14 3.17
N ILE A 100 8.35 1.24 3.87
CA ILE A 100 9.54 0.38 3.71
C ILE A 100 9.18 -1.12 3.66
N ALA A 101 8.44 -1.61 4.66
CA ALA A 101 8.08 -3.04 4.77
C ALA A 101 7.07 -3.54 3.71
N SER A 102 6.43 -2.64 2.97
CA SER A 102 5.51 -2.96 1.87
C SER A 102 6.22 -2.88 0.52
N VAL A 103 7.01 -1.83 0.30
CA VAL A 103 7.82 -1.65 -0.91
C VAL A 103 8.89 -2.74 -1.00
N ALA A 104 9.67 -2.99 0.06
CA ALA A 104 10.70 -4.03 0.06
C ALA A 104 10.13 -5.42 -0.31
N ARG A 105 8.94 -5.76 0.20
CA ARG A 105 8.24 -7.01 -0.12
C ARG A 105 7.74 -7.07 -1.56
N TYR A 106 7.37 -5.93 -2.14
CA TYR A 106 6.98 -5.83 -3.55
C TYR A 106 8.16 -6.07 -4.48
N PHE A 107 9.35 -5.53 -4.14
CA PHE A 107 10.61 -5.86 -4.80
C PHE A 107 11.00 -7.33 -4.61
N ASP A 108 10.98 -7.84 -3.38
CA ASP A 108 11.38 -9.22 -3.06
C ASP A 108 10.57 -10.26 -3.83
N ALA A 109 9.25 -10.12 -3.83
CA ALA A 109 8.34 -10.98 -4.59
C ALA A 109 8.54 -10.87 -6.13
N ALA A 110 9.03 -9.75 -6.64
CA ALA A 110 9.29 -9.57 -8.07
C ALA A 110 10.67 -10.08 -8.49
N ILE A 111 11.67 -10.01 -7.61
CA ILE A 111 13.03 -10.52 -7.85
C ILE A 111 13.03 -12.05 -7.78
N GLU A 112 12.45 -12.65 -6.74
CA GLU A 112 12.37 -14.13 -6.64
C GLU A 112 11.43 -14.74 -7.70
N ALA A 113 10.46 -13.97 -8.22
CA ALA A 113 9.64 -14.36 -9.37
C ALA A 113 10.29 -14.06 -10.75
N GLY A 114 11.54 -13.57 -10.79
CA GLY A 114 12.27 -13.27 -12.03
C GLY A 114 11.71 -12.11 -12.87
N LYS A 115 10.73 -11.35 -12.36
CA LYS A 115 10.18 -10.15 -13.03
C LYS A 115 11.19 -9.00 -13.02
N ALA A 116 11.93 -8.83 -11.93
CA ALA A 116 12.92 -7.78 -11.76
C ALA A 116 14.35 -8.37 -11.70
N PRO A 117 15.37 -7.67 -12.23
CA PRO A 117 16.76 -8.05 -11.99
C PRO A 117 17.06 -7.91 -10.48
N PRO A 118 17.89 -8.80 -9.88
CA PRO A 118 18.31 -8.64 -8.49
C PRO A 118 18.97 -7.27 -8.27
N CYS A 119 18.40 -6.45 -7.38
CA CYS A 119 18.87 -5.10 -7.10
C CYS A 119 18.81 -4.77 -5.60
N LEU A 120 19.70 -3.90 -5.15
CA LEU A 120 19.60 -3.29 -3.82
C LEU A 120 18.54 -2.18 -3.84
N VAL A 121 17.78 -2.03 -2.74
CA VAL A 121 16.88 -0.87 -2.57
C VAL A 121 17.28 -0.10 -1.31
N VAL A 122 17.76 1.12 -1.50
CA VAL A 122 18.12 2.07 -0.45
C VAL A 122 16.92 2.97 -0.18
N PHE A 123 16.31 2.80 0.99
CA PHE A 123 15.27 3.71 1.48
C PHE A 123 15.93 4.93 2.10
N VAL A 124 15.94 6.02 1.34
CA VAL A 124 16.67 7.27 1.68
C VAL A 124 15.91 8.04 2.76
N ASN A 125 16.59 8.49 3.83
CA ASN A 125 16.02 9.50 4.73
C ASN A 125 16.07 10.88 4.06
N GLY A 126 14.97 11.26 3.41
CA GLY A 126 14.80 12.57 2.78
C GLY A 126 14.22 13.65 3.70
N LEU A 127 14.07 13.37 5.01
CA LEU A 127 13.29 14.16 5.99
C LEU A 127 11.80 14.30 5.65
N GLU A 128 10.94 14.46 6.67
CA GLU A 128 9.47 14.49 6.51
C GLU A 128 8.97 15.46 5.43
N MET A 129 9.62 16.62 5.30
CA MET A 129 9.35 17.64 4.28
C MET A 129 10.67 18.20 3.71
N GLY A 130 11.68 17.35 3.51
CA GLY A 130 13.01 17.81 3.09
C GLY A 130 13.13 18.28 1.63
N MET A 131 12.14 17.98 0.79
CA MET A 131 12.07 18.41 -0.63
C MET A 131 13.27 18.01 -1.51
N TYR A 132 14.14 17.11 -1.02
CA TYR A 132 15.33 16.62 -1.71
C TYR A 132 16.25 17.74 -2.23
N VAL A 133 16.41 18.80 -1.43
CA VAL A 133 17.21 20.00 -1.69
C VAL A 133 17.95 20.43 -0.41
N ASP A 134 19.11 21.09 -0.56
CA ASP A 134 19.77 21.74 0.57
C ASP A 134 18.98 22.98 1.01
N TRP A 135 18.56 23.04 2.28
CA TRP A 135 17.71 24.12 2.78
C TRP A 135 18.44 25.47 2.81
N ALA A 136 17.68 26.54 2.59
CA ALA A 136 18.13 27.92 2.44
C ALA A 136 18.91 28.51 3.64
N ASP A 137 18.77 27.92 4.82
CA ASP A 137 19.45 28.27 6.07
C ASP A 137 20.70 27.40 6.36
N GLY A 138 20.94 26.37 5.54
CA GLY A 138 21.99 25.37 5.74
C GLY A 138 21.72 24.35 6.85
N SER A 139 20.55 24.34 7.49
CA SER A 139 20.27 23.41 8.61
C SER A 139 19.97 21.98 8.16
N ALA A 140 19.48 21.81 6.93
CA ALA A 140 19.28 20.49 6.32
C ALA A 140 19.87 20.42 4.89
N PRO A 141 21.13 19.97 4.73
CA PRO A 141 21.73 19.75 3.42
C PRO A 141 21.30 18.38 2.83
N VAL A 142 20.01 18.25 2.48
CA VAL A 142 19.40 16.97 2.03
C VAL A 142 19.96 16.48 0.69
N GLU A 143 20.20 17.39 -0.26
CA GLU A 143 20.74 17.06 -1.58
C GLU A 143 22.21 16.68 -1.49
N SER A 144 23.01 17.48 -0.77
CA SER A 144 24.42 17.21 -0.54
C SER A 144 24.61 15.90 0.22
N MET A 145 23.82 15.63 1.26
CA MET A 145 23.84 14.35 1.97
C MET A 145 23.61 13.16 1.03
N ILE A 146 22.59 13.24 0.17
CA ILE A 146 22.26 12.12 -0.73
C ILE A 146 23.35 11.91 -1.78
N VAL A 147 23.74 12.98 -2.47
CA VAL A 147 24.56 12.89 -3.69
C VAL A 147 26.06 12.76 -3.37
N LYS A 148 26.54 13.43 -2.32
CA LYS A 148 27.98 13.49 -1.99
C LYS A 148 28.39 12.48 -0.93
N ASP A 149 27.48 12.11 -0.03
CA ASP A 149 27.82 11.24 1.10
C ASP A 149 27.15 9.86 0.99
N LEU A 150 25.82 9.79 0.85
CA LEU A 150 25.07 8.52 0.85
C LEU A 150 25.37 7.64 -0.37
N VAL A 151 25.41 8.20 -1.59
CA VAL A 151 25.72 7.40 -2.79
C VAL A 151 27.13 6.78 -2.69
N PRO A 152 28.22 7.54 -2.40
CA PRO A 152 29.54 6.95 -2.18
C PRO A 152 29.64 6.04 -0.95
N HIS A 153 28.91 6.31 0.14
CA HIS A 153 28.84 5.43 1.31
C HIS A 153 28.26 4.06 0.92
N ILE A 154 27.16 4.02 0.19
CA ILE A 154 26.55 2.77 -0.29
C ILE A 154 27.51 2.00 -1.21
N ASP A 155 28.14 2.68 -2.17
CA ASP A 155 29.07 2.06 -3.12
C ASP A 155 30.38 1.54 -2.49
N SER A 156 30.80 2.11 -1.34
CA SER A 156 31.99 1.68 -0.59
C SER A 156 31.71 0.61 0.46
N THR A 157 30.47 0.47 0.93
CA THR A 157 30.09 -0.49 2.00
C THR A 157 29.30 -1.71 1.50
N HIS A 158 28.76 -1.67 0.28
CA HIS A 158 27.95 -2.75 -0.29
C HIS A 158 28.47 -3.16 -1.67
N ARG A 159 28.15 -4.39 -2.11
CA ARG A 159 28.56 -4.89 -3.44
C ARG A 159 27.67 -4.32 -4.54
N THR A 160 27.90 -3.06 -4.89
CA THR A 160 27.14 -2.34 -5.92
C THR A 160 27.80 -2.41 -7.30
N LEU A 161 27.01 -2.20 -8.34
CA LEU A 161 27.48 -1.67 -9.61
C LEU A 161 27.65 -0.14 -9.47
N ALA A 162 28.81 0.28 -8.96
CA ALA A 162 29.15 1.68 -8.60
C ALA A 162 29.32 2.65 -9.79
N MET A 163 28.52 2.46 -10.85
CA MET A 163 28.52 3.23 -12.09
C MET A 163 27.11 3.74 -12.39
N ARG A 164 27.02 4.74 -13.26
CA ARG A 164 25.77 5.40 -13.67
C ARG A 164 24.68 4.41 -14.10
N GLU A 165 25.06 3.46 -14.95
CA GLU A 165 24.20 2.38 -15.49
C GLU A 165 23.70 1.42 -14.41
N GLY A 166 24.36 1.36 -13.26
CA GLY A 166 23.92 0.61 -12.09
C GLY A 166 22.97 1.37 -11.15
N ARG A 167 22.65 2.66 -11.38
CA ARG A 167 21.85 3.47 -10.45
C ARG A 167 20.53 3.99 -11.05
N LEU A 168 19.44 3.76 -10.31
CA LEU A 168 18.08 4.23 -10.60
C LEU A 168 17.52 5.04 -9.43
N LEU A 169 16.88 6.16 -9.73
CA LEU A 169 16.02 6.91 -8.79
C LEU A 169 14.56 6.52 -9.02
N ASP A 170 13.86 6.09 -7.97
CA ASP A 170 12.40 5.95 -7.98
C ASP A 170 11.81 6.70 -6.78
N GLY A 171 10.60 7.23 -6.92
CA GLY A 171 9.95 7.90 -5.82
C GLY A 171 8.50 8.28 -6.09
N PHE A 172 7.75 8.39 -5.00
CA PHE A 172 6.33 8.74 -5.01
C PHE A 172 6.08 10.08 -4.31
N SER A 173 5.14 10.90 -4.82
CA SER A 173 4.76 12.19 -4.22
C SER A 173 5.94 13.17 -4.14
N MET A 174 6.27 13.71 -2.95
CA MET A 174 7.53 14.45 -2.72
C MET A 174 8.78 13.67 -3.17
N GLY A 175 8.74 12.33 -3.11
CA GLY A 175 9.80 11.46 -3.61
C GLY A 175 9.88 11.43 -5.13
N GLY A 176 8.75 11.54 -5.83
CA GLY A 176 8.71 11.65 -7.29
C GLY A 176 9.23 13.02 -7.76
N TYR A 177 8.93 14.09 -7.01
CA TYR A 177 9.57 15.40 -7.18
C TYR A 177 11.09 15.31 -6.96
N GLY A 178 11.53 14.62 -5.90
CA GLY A 178 12.95 14.39 -5.62
C GLY A 178 13.66 13.57 -6.70
N ALA A 179 13.00 12.55 -7.25
CA ALA A 179 13.56 11.69 -8.30
C ALA A 179 13.75 12.50 -9.59
N ALA A 180 12.73 13.25 -10.01
CA ALA A 180 12.84 14.19 -11.12
C ALA A 180 13.96 15.21 -10.88
N ARG A 181 13.98 15.84 -9.69
CA ARG A 181 14.96 16.87 -9.33
C ARG A 181 16.40 16.37 -9.39
N LEU A 182 16.71 15.29 -8.66
CA LEU A 182 18.07 14.76 -8.55
C LEU A 182 18.50 14.08 -9.85
N GLY A 183 17.61 13.31 -10.49
CA GLY A 183 17.90 12.59 -11.73
C GLY A 183 18.07 13.51 -12.95
N PHE A 184 17.43 14.68 -12.96
CA PHE A 184 17.66 15.70 -14.00
C PHE A 184 18.83 16.63 -13.68
N LYS A 185 19.20 16.80 -12.40
CA LYS A 185 20.37 17.62 -12.00
C LYS A 185 21.69 16.86 -12.11
N TYR A 186 21.67 15.55 -11.82
CA TYR A 186 22.81 14.64 -11.83
C TYR A 186 22.61 13.49 -12.84
N PRO A 187 22.33 13.79 -14.13
CA PRO A 187 22.08 12.76 -15.15
C PRO A 187 23.32 11.91 -15.44
N GLU A 188 24.51 12.32 -15.00
CA GLU A 188 25.76 11.53 -15.03
C GLU A 188 25.87 10.52 -13.88
N LEU A 189 25.14 10.71 -12.77
CA LEU A 189 25.19 9.80 -11.60
C LEU A 189 24.14 8.69 -11.68
N PHE A 190 22.99 8.97 -12.30
CA PHE A 190 21.83 8.07 -12.42
C PHE A 190 21.45 7.82 -13.88
N ARG A 191 21.35 6.56 -14.30
CA ARG A 191 20.91 6.18 -15.65
C ARG A 191 19.39 6.31 -15.83
N ALA A 192 18.62 6.07 -14.78
CA ALA A 192 17.16 5.99 -14.84
C ALA A 192 16.46 6.78 -13.73
N VAL A 193 15.31 7.35 -14.09
CA VAL A 193 14.48 8.22 -13.24
C VAL A 193 13.02 7.81 -13.38
N SER A 194 12.40 7.45 -12.26
CA SER A 194 10.98 7.12 -12.16
C SER A 194 10.28 8.13 -11.26
N ILE A 195 9.25 8.78 -11.83
CA ILE A 195 8.55 9.92 -11.27
C ILE A 195 7.10 9.50 -11.06
N MET A 196 6.71 9.14 -9.83
CA MET A 196 5.36 8.63 -9.55
C MET A 196 4.56 9.60 -8.67
N GLY A 197 3.29 9.86 -9.02
CA GLY A 197 2.38 10.68 -8.20
C GLY A 197 2.92 12.06 -7.81
N ALA A 198 3.79 12.67 -8.62
CA ALA A 198 4.78 13.60 -8.10
C ALA A 198 4.22 14.98 -7.73
N GLY A 199 4.73 15.59 -6.66
CA GLY A 199 4.32 16.95 -6.27
C GLY A 199 5.26 17.59 -5.26
N PRO A 200 5.37 18.93 -5.23
CA PRO A 200 4.70 19.91 -6.11
C PRO A 200 5.39 20.04 -7.48
N MET A 201 4.64 19.82 -8.58
CA MET A 201 5.17 19.84 -9.96
C MET A 201 4.73 21.06 -10.79
N GLN A 202 4.00 22.01 -10.19
CA GLN A 202 3.61 23.27 -10.82
C GLN A 202 4.79 24.27 -10.90
N GLU A 203 4.58 25.41 -11.55
CA GLU A 203 5.61 26.44 -11.75
C GLU A 203 5.88 27.25 -10.47
N THR A 204 4.85 27.80 -9.83
CA THR A 204 4.97 28.58 -8.58
C THR A 204 4.40 27.81 -7.38
N LEU A 205 5.03 27.92 -6.22
CA LEU A 205 4.65 27.20 -5.01
C LEU A 205 3.52 27.94 -4.26
N THR A 206 2.38 28.09 -4.93
CA THR A 206 1.19 28.75 -4.34
C THR A 206 0.34 27.83 -3.47
N THR A 207 0.49 26.52 -3.64
CA THR A 207 -0.29 25.45 -3.00
C THR A 207 0.51 24.15 -2.99
N THR A 208 0.30 23.30 -1.99
CA THR A 208 0.80 21.92 -1.96
C THR A 208 -0.37 20.92 -2.04
N PRO A 209 -0.14 19.66 -2.42
CA PRO A 209 -1.17 18.62 -2.36
C PRO A 209 -1.78 18.51 -0.95
N ARG A 210 -3.08 18.21 -0.84
CA ARG A 210 -3.86 18.14 0.42
C ARG A 210 -3.95 19.43 1.24
N ALA A 211 -3.47 20.57 0.73
CA ALA A 211 -3.09 21.70 1.56
C ALA A 211 -3.55 23.09 1.06
N SER A 212 -3.65 24.03 2.00
CA SER A 212 -3.95 25.44 1.73
C SER A 212 -2.69 26.26 1.45
N LYS A 213 -2.84 27.50 0.93
CA LYS A 213 -1.72 28.41 0.63
C LYS A 213 -0.75 28.60 1.80
N VAL A 214 -1.27 28.67 3.03
CA VAL A 214 -0.48 28.82 4.27
C VAL A 214 0.60 27.74 4.40
N GLN A 215 0.31 26.49 4.04
CA GLN A 215 1.29 25.39 4.11
C GLN A 215 2.33 25.48 2.98
N ALA A 216 1.99 26.10 1.85
CA ALA A 216 2.96 26.39 0.79
C ALA A 216 3.88 27.55 1.19
N GLU A 217 3.35 28.57 1.88
CA GLU A 217 4.11 29.67 2.49
C GLU A 217 5.05 29.15 3.60
N GLU A 218 4.58 28.25 4.48
CA GLU A 218 5.40 27.57 5.50
C GLU A 218 6.52 26.72 4.87
N LEU A 219 6.20 25.96 3.81
CA LEU A 219 7.19 25.16 3.08
C LEU A 219 8.24 26.05 2.40
N LEU A 220 7.79 27.15 1.80
CA LEU A 220 8.66 28.13 1.16
C LEU A 220 9.58 28.82 2.18
N ALA A 221 9.04 29.22 3.34
CA ALA A 221 9.82 29.76 4.45
C ALA A 221 10.88 28.76 4.96
N ARG A 222 10.47 27.53 5.26
CA ARG A 222 11.32 26.50 5.88
C ARG A 222 12.42 25.97 4.98
N VAL A 223 12.12 25.69 3.71
CA VAL A 223 13.05 25.04 2.78
C VAL A 223 13.77 26.06 1.91
N TYR A 224 13.08 27.09 1.44
CA TYR A 224 13.56 28.04 0.43
C TYR A 224 13.82 29.45 1.00
N GLY A 225 13.70 29.64 2.32
CA GLY A 225 13.96 30.92 2.99
C GLY A 225 12.95 32.01 2.62
N GLY A 226 11.73 31.61 2.24
CA GLY A 226 10.66 32.48 1.74
C GLY A 226 10.80 32.88 0.27
N SER A 227 11.85 32.43 -0.43
CA SER A 227 12.10 32.82 -1.83
C SER A 227 11.43 31.88 -2.83
N GLN A 228 10.41 32.41 -3.51
CA GLN A 228 9.76 31.74 -4.66
C GLN A 228 10.74 31.52 -5.83
N GLU A 229 11.75 32.38 -5.95
CA GLU A 229 12.84 32.25 -6.93
C GLU A 229 13.72 31.02 -6.61
N ARG A 230 14.11 30.82 -5.35
CA ARG A 230 14.88 29.62 -4.94
C ARG A 230 14.10 28.32 -5.15
N PHE A 231 12.77 28.33 -5.01
CA PHE A 231 11.94 27.18 -5.42
C PHE A 231 12.01 26.96 -6.93
N LEU A 232 11.85 28.03 -7.74
CA LEU A 232 11.91 27.95 -9.20
C LEU A 232 13.27 27.42 -9.68
N GLU A 233 14.38 27.94 -9.18
CA GLU A 233 15.74 27.47 -9.45
C GLU A 233 15.92 25.99 -9.12
N ALA A 234 15.44 25.57 -7.94
CA ALA A 234 15.55 24.20 -7.46
C ALA A 234 14.51 23.24 -8.07
N SER A 235 13.58 23.71 -8.89
CA SER A 235 12.47 22.90 -9.40
C SER A 235 12.90 21.93 -10.53
N PRO A 236 12.24 20.76 -10.65
CA PRO A 236 12.39 19.88 -11.81
C PRO A 236 12.14 20.57 -13.15
N ARG A 237 11.33 21.64 -13.22
CA ARG A 237 11.07 22.40 -14.46
C ARG A 237 12.30 23.13 -14.96
N THR A 238 12.94 23.91 -14.09
CA THR A 238 14.15 24.67 -14.42
C THR A 238 15.33 23.75 -14.67
N ILE A 239 15.48 22.71 -13.85
CA ILE A 239 16.57 21.73 -13.98
C ILE A 239 16.42 20.92 -15.28
N ALA A 240 15.22 20.43 -15.61
CA ALA A 240 14.97 19.76 -16.90
C ALA A 240 15.28 20.67 -18.09
N LYS A 241 14.91 21.97 -18.01
CA LYS A 241 15.21 22.95 -19.07
C LYS A 241 16.71 23.20 -19.22
N ALA A 242 17.45 23.30 -18.12
CA ALA A 242 18.90 23.51 -18.14
C ALA A 242 19.67 22.30 -18.71
N ASN A 243 19.23 21.08 -18.38
CA ASN A 243 19.94 19.84 -18.72
C ASN A 243 19.28 19.03 -19.86
N ALA A 244 18.34 19.62 -20.60
CA ALA A 244 17.46 18.92 -21.55
C ALA A 244 18.21 18.02 -22.54
N GLU A 245 19.28 18.52 -23.18
CA GLU A 245 20.08 17.75 -24.12
C GLU A 245 20.77 16.53 -23.48
N THR A 246 21.29 16.68 -22.27
CA THR A 246 22.01 15.62 -21.55
C THR A 246 21.05 14.50 -21.12
N ILE A 247 19.88 14.89 -20.61
CA ILE A 247 18.81 13.95 -20.24
C ILE A 247 18.32 13.23 -21.50
N ALA A 248 18.04 13.97 -22.58
CA ALA A 248 17.50 13.43 -23.83
C ALA A 248 18.43 12.45 -24.56
N LYS A 249 19.75 12.66 -24.47
CA LYS A 249 20.76 11.77 -25.07
C LYS A 249 21.01 10.51 -24.24
N GLY A 250 20.85 10.57 -22.91
CA GLY A 250 21.49 9.61 -22.00
C GLY A 250 20.63 8.99 -20.89
N SER A 251 19.44 9.50 -20.59
CA SER A 251 18.65 9.05 -19.42
C SER A 251 17.39 8.27 -19.81
N LEU A 252 16.97 7.34 -18.96
CA LEU A 252 15.67 6.67 -19.05
C LEU A 252 14.70 7.33 -18.06
N VAL A 253 13.63 7.93 -18.57
CA VAL A 253 12.67 8.68 -17.75
C VAL A 253 11.29 8.05 -17.89
N ARG A 254 10.59 7.83 -16.77
CA ARG A 254 9.15 7.56 -16.76
C ARG A 254 8.40 8.47 -15.79
N MET A 255 7.17 8.79 -16.14
CA MET A 255 6.20 9.51 -15.33
C MET A 255 4.92 8.68 -15.22
N VAL A 256 4.49 8.39 -13.98
CA VAL A 256 3.28 7.60 -13.71
C VAL A 256 2.37 8.33 -12.73
N ILE A 257 1.08 8.41 -13.06
CA ILE A 257 0.08 9.15 -12.28
C ILE A 257 -1.27 8.41 -12.29
N GLY A 258 -2.09 8.58 -11.25
CA GLY A 258 -3.49 8.14 -11.26
C GLY A 258 -4.42 9.21 -11.83
N ASP A 259 -5.50 8.84 -12.54
CA ASP A 259 -6.50 9.81 -13.05
C ASP A 259 -7.39 10.42 -11.94
N ARG A 260 -7.34 9.85 -10.72
CA ARG A 260 -7.93 10.42 -9.49
C ARG A 260 -6.86 10.92 -8.50
N ASP A 261 -5.61 11.04 -8.94
CA ASP A 261 -4.56 11.65 -8.13
C ASP A 261 -4.74 13.17 -8.09
N GLU A 262 -4.74 13.76 -6.91
CA GLU A 262 -4.86 15.21 -6.70
C GLU A 262 -3.73 16.03 -7.37
N THR A 263 -2.59 15.38 -7.66
CA THR A 263 -1.45 15.96 -8.36
C THR A 263 -1.53 15.79 -9.88
N TYR A 264 -2.59 15.17 -10.41
CA TYR A 264 -2.72 14.82 -11.83
C TYR A 264 -2.47 16.01 -12.78
N GLY A 265 -3.14 17.13 -12.56
CA GLY A 265 -2.97 18.33 -13.40
C GLY A 265 -1.55 18.90 -13.39
N ASN A 266 -0.86 18.84 -12.24
CA ASN A 266 0.52 19.31 -12.11
C ASN A 266 1.52 18.35 -12.78
N ASN A 267 1.21 17.05 -12.84
CA ASN A 267 2.02 16.06 -13.57
C ASN A 267 1.78 16.14 -15.07
N LEU A 268 0.52 16.34 -15.52
CA LEU A 268 0.18 16.56 -16.93
C LEU A 268 0.92 17.80 -17.48
N ALA A 269 0.78 18.94 -16.80
CA ALA A 269 1.49 20.17 -17.15
C ALA A 269 3.03 20.08 -16.98
N PHE A 270 3.57 18.99 -16.42
CA PHE A 270 5.01 18.72 -16.35
C PHE A 270 5.47 17.77 -17.46
N HIS A 271 4.65 16.77 -17.82
CA HIS A 271 4.82 15.94 -19.00
C HIS A 271 4.86 16.81 -20.27
N GLU A 272 3.89 17.72 -20.44
CA GLU A 272 3.85 18.71 -21.54
C GLU A 272 5.12 19.60 -21.59
N HIS A 273 5.66 19.96 -20.41
CA HIS A 273 6.92 20.72 -20.31
C HIS A 273 8.11 19.88 -20.79
N LEU A 274 8.21 18.61 -20.38
CA LEU A 274 9.27 17.70 -20.86
C LEU A 274 9.16 17.42 -22.36
N GLU A 275 7.94 17.32 -22.92
CA GLU A 275 7.71 17.21 -24.37
C GLU A 275 8.18 18.48 -25.11
N SER A 276 7.88 19.68 -24.59
CA SER A 276 8.35 20.94 -25.17
C SER A 276 9.89 21.05 -25.21
N LEU A 277 10.56 20.44 -24.22
CA LEU A 277 12.02 20.31 -24.13
C LEU A 277 12.59 19.14 -24.94
N LYS A 278 11.74 18.35 -25.59
CA LYS A 278 12.09 17.14 -26.38
C LYS A 278 12.83 16.08 -25.58
N ILE A 279 12.55 15.98 -24.28
CA ILE A 279 13.10 14.95 -23.39
C ILE A 279 12.29 13.65 -23.58
N PRO A 280 12.85 12.55 -24.11
CA PRO A 280 12.11 11.31 -24.28
C PRO A 280 11.78 10.68 -22.93
N HIS A 281 10.50 10.43 -22.68
CA HIS A 281 10.04 9.83 -21.43
C HIS A 281 8.78 8.99 -21.66
N GLU A 282 8.57 7.98 -20.80
CA GLU A 282 7.35 7.19 -20.78
C GLU A 282 6.30 7.91 -19.91
N TRP A 283 5.21 8.39 -20.50
CA TRP A 283 4.05 8.92 -19.76
C TRP A 283 2.98 7.85 -19.58
N ARG A 284 2.44 7.70 -18.37
CA ARG A 284 1.35 6.77 -18.08
C ARG A 284 0.35 7.31 -17.06
N VAL A 285 -0.92 7.27 -17.44
CA VAL A 285 -2.06 7.54 -16.56
C VAL A 285 -2.74 6.21 -16.21
N LEU A 286 -2.95 5.96 -14.92
CA LEU A 286 -3.61 4.76 -14.38
C LEU A 286 -5.06 5.09 -14.02
N ARG A 287 -6.01 4.32 -14.54
CA ARG A 287 -7.45 4.60 -14.39
C ARG A 287 -7.96 4.21 -13.01
N GLY A 288 -8.79 5.06 -12.41
CA GLY A 288 -9.41 4.87 -11.10
C GLY A 288 -8.49 5.07 -9.89
N ILE A 289 -7.17 5.15 -10.11
CA ILE A 289 -6.15 5.22 -9.06
C ILE A 289 -6.05 6.64 -8.49
N GLY A 290 -6.06 6.73 -7.15
CA GLY A 290 -5.79 7.95 -6.40
C GLY A 290 -4.34 8.07 -5.94
N HIS A 291 -4.04 9.06 -5.11
CA HIS A 291 -2.69 9.33 -4.60
C HIS A 291 -2.28 8.34 -3.47
N ASP A 292 -2.06 7.08 -3.86
CA ASP A 292 -1.54 5.98 -3.04
C ASP A 292 -0.35 5.28 -3.76
N PRO A 293 0.82 5.13 -3.11
CA PRO A 293 2.00 4.56 -3.74
C PRO A 293 1.86 3.07 -4.05
N MET A 294 1.20 2.29 -3.19
CA MET A 294 1.07 0.85 -3.39
C MET A 294 0.05 0.54 -4.47
N ALA A 295 -1.04 1.32 -4.57
CA ALA A 295 -2.00 1.18 -5.67
C ALA A 295 -1.32 1.43 -7.04
N VAL A 296 -0.52 2.50 -7.17
CA VAL A 296 0.26 2.79 -8.39
C VAL A 296 1.26 1.66 -8.71
N LEU A 297 1.99 1.15 -7.72
CA LEU A 297 2.92 0.02 -7.91
C LEU A 297 2.20 -1.25 -8.37
N ILE A 298 1.13 -1.64 -7.68
CA ILE A 298 0.39 -2.88 -7.93
C ILE A 298 -0.29 -2.86 -9.31
N GLU A 299 -0.83 -1.71 -9.72
CA GLU A 299 -1.51 -1.54 -11.00
C GLU A 299 -0.54 -1.48 -12.20
N LEU A 300 0.69 -1.03 -11.99
CA LEU A 300 1.74 -1.15 -13.01
C LEU A 300 2.17 -2.61 -13.27
N ASP A 301 2.10 -3.50 -12.27
CA ASP A 301 2.51 -4.91 -12.30
C ASP A 301 3.80 -5.16 -13.11
N ASP A 302 3.81 -6.04 -14.11
CA ASP A 302 5.01 -6.31 -14.91
C ASP A 302 5.52 -5.10 -15.70
N ALA A 303 4.68 -4.11 -16.01
CA ALA A 303 5.15 -2.87 -16.62
C ALA A 303 5.88 -1.94 -15.62
N HIS A 304 5.72 -2.14 -14.31
CA HIS A 304 6.65 -1.56 -13.34
C HIS A 304 8.05 -2.14 -13.58
N TRP A 305 8.13 -3.47 -13.65
CA TRP A 305 9.37 -4.23 -13.73
C TRP A 305 10.03 -4.21 -15.10
N ALA A 306 9.27 -4.04 -16.19
CA ALA A 306 9.79 -3.85 -17.54
C ALA A 306 10.70 -2.61 -17.63
N PHE A 307 10.35 -1.53 -16.93
CA PHE A 307 11.22 -0.36 -16.80
C PHE A 307 12.50 -0.69 -16.03
N TYR A 308 12.41 -1.50 -14.95
CA TYR A 308 13.59 -1.96 -14.21
C TYR A 308 14.50 -2.87 -15.04
N ARG A 309 13.94 -3.81 -15.81
CA ARG A 309 14.69 -4.64 -16.78
C ARG A 309 15.36 -3.78 -17.86
N LYS A 310 14.67 -2.72 -18.34
CA LYS A 310 15.19 -1.75 -19.33
C LYS A 310 16.26 -0.81 -18.77
N ALA A 311 16.22 -0.53 -17.46
CA ALA A 311 17.12 0.41 -16.80
C ALA A 311 18.36 -0.24 -16.15
N LEU A 312 18.21 -1.46 -15.63
CA LEU A 312 19.18 -2.18 -14.80
C LEU A 312 19.53 -3.58 -15.33
N GLY A 313 18.99 -3.98 -16.48
CA GLY A 313 19.45 -5.16 -17.22
C GLY A 313 20.84 -4.94 -17.83
N GLU A 314 21.49 -6.01 -18.27
CA GLU A 314 22.89 -5.96 -18.70
C GLU A 314 23.15 -4.96 -19.84
N PRO A 315 24.26 -4.19 -19.78
CA PRO A 315 24.75 -3.46 -20.95
C PRO A 315 25.05 -4.43 -22.08
N ALA A 316 24.75 -4.04 -23.32
CA ALA A 316 25.05 -4.85 -24.50
C ALA A 316 26.57 -4.85 -24.80
N GLY A 317 27.35 -5.60 -24.03
CA GLY A 317 28.81 -5.64 -24.16
C GLY A 317 29.62 -6.17 -22.97
N SER A 318 29.31 -7.36 -22.44
CA SER A 318 30.24 -8.13 -21.59
C SER A 318 30.26 -9.61 -22.01
N PRO A 319 31.41 -10.16 -22.42
CA PRO A 319 31.53 -11.57 -22.78
C PRO A 319 31.99 -12.41 -21.58
N ASP A 320 31.07 -13.17 -20.96
CA ASP A 320 31.28 -14.60 -20.68
C ASP A 320 30.10 -15.25 -19.94
N ARG A 321 29.28 -16.02 -20.69
CA ARG A 321 28.63 -17.22 -20.15
C ARG A 321 28.35 -18.21 -21.26
N ALA A 322 29.21 -19.22 -21.36
CA ALA A 322 29.13 -20.23 -22.42
C ALA A 322 27.83 -21.04 -22.32
N THR A 323 27.05 -21.05 -23.40
CA THR A 323 25.86 -21.89 -23.56
C THR A 323 26.26 -23.29 -24.06
N PRO A 324 25.89 -24.39 -23.38
CA PRO A 324 25.94 -25.73 -23.96
C PRO A 324 24.99 -25.84 -25.16
N ASN A 325 25.37 -26.62 -26.15
CA ASN A 325 24.67 -26.71 -27.44
C ASN A 325 23.27 -27.35 -27.35
N GLY A 326 22.34 -26.77 -28.11
CA GLY A 326 21.75 -27.48 -29.24
C GLY A 326 20.58 -28.43 -28.98
N SER A 327 19.36 -27.91 -29.11
CA SER A 327 18.22 -28.67 -29.65
C SER A 327 17.34 -27.69 -30.43
N GLU A 328 17.08 -27.95 -31.71
CA GLU A 328 16.17 -27.10 -32.49
C GLU A 328 14.71 -27.29 -32.02
N PRO A 329 13.92 -26.20 -31.84
CA PRO A 329 12.48 -26.31 -31.75
C PRO A 329 11.89 -26.60 -33.15
N PRO A 330 10.83 -27.43 -33.25
CA PRO A 330 10.17 -27.72 -34.53
C PRO A 330 9.49 -26.46 -35.12
N PRO A 331 9.23 -26.43 -36.44
CA PRO A 331 8.80 -25.23 -37.14
C PRO A 331 7.47 -24.66 -36.63
N ALA A 332 7.38 -23.33 -36.62
CA ALA A 332 6.29 -22.59 -36.00
C ALA A 332 4.92 -22.84 -36.68
N VAL A 333 4.02 -23.52 -35.97
CA VAL A 333 2.59 -23.48 -36.29
C VAL A 333 2.07 -22.08 -35.99
N THR A 334 1.66 -21.36 -37.04
CA THR A 334 1.15 -19.99 -36.95
C THR A 334 -0.24 -19.97 -36.30
N ARG A 335 -0.29 -20.07 -34.96
CA ARG A 335 -1.52 -19.76 -34.22
C ARG A 335 -1.81 -18.26 -34.35
N GLN A 336 -3.08 -17.93 -34.60
CA GLN A 336 -3.57 -16.55 -34.55
C GLN A 336 -3.33 -15.98 -33.14
N ALA A 337 -3.23 -14.65 -33.04
CA ALA A 337 -2.97 -13.98 -31.78
C ALA A 337 -4.02 -14.36 -30.72
N PRO A 338 -3.62 -14.63 -29.46
CA PRO A 338 -4.56 -14.82 -28.38
C PRO A 338 -5.35 -13.52 -28.15
N ASP A 339 -6.62 -13.65 -27.73
CA ASP A 339 -7.44 -12.51 -27.33
C ASP A 339 -6.70 -11.63 -26.32
N SER A 340 -6.90 -10.30 -26.41
CA SER A 340 -6.21 -9.29 -25.60
C SER A 340 -6.68 -9.23 -24.14
N ARG A 341 -6.68 -10.38 -23.45
CA ARG A 341 -7.02 -10.51 -22.03
C ARG A 341 -5.92 -9.89 -21.18
N THR A 342 -6.27 -8.92 -20.34
CA THR A 342 -5.38 -8.38 -19.32
C THR A 342 -5.35 -9.30 -18.10
N PRO A 343 -4.26 -9.35 -17.32
CA PRO A 343 -4.23 -10.13 -16.08
C PRO A 343 -5.05 -9.47 -14.96
N ASN A 344 -5.25 -8.15 -15.03
CA ASN A 344 -5.96 -7.34 -14.03
C ASN A 344 -6.98 -6.43 -14.75
N GLY A 345 -8.04 -6.00 -14.06
CA GLY A 345 -8.98 -4.99 -14.58
C GLY A 345 -10.35 -4.96 -13.89
N ASP A 346 -11.28 -4.19 -14.47
CA ASP A 346 -12.69 -4.14 -14.06
C ASP A 346 -13.53 -5.16 -14.85
N ILE A 347 -14.44 -5.84 -14.16
CA ILE A 347 -15.65 -6.48 -14.71
C ILE A 347 -16.84 -5.55 -14.45
N LYS A 348 -17.65 -5.31 -15.49
CA LYS A 348 -18.87 -4.50 -15.40
C LYS A 348 -20.03 -5.32 -15.97
N LEU A 349 -21.08 -5.47 -15.16
CA LEU A 349 -22.25 -6.28 -15.46
C LEU A 349 -23.52 -5.47 -15.22
N LYS A 350 -24.61 -5.84 -15.90
CA LYS A 350 -25.94 -5.30 -15.63
C LYS A 350 -26.84 -6.43 -15.15
N VAL A 351 -27.37 -6.30 -13.94
CA VAL A 351 -28.19 -7.31 -13.25
C VAL A 351 -29.49 -6.62 -12.86
N ASP A 352 -30.62 -7.10 -13.40
CA ASP A 352 -31.95 -6.49 -13.23
C ASP A 352 -31.98 -4.96 -13.49
N GLY A 353 -31.22 -4.54 -14.50
CA GLY A 353 -31.05 -3.14 -14.89
C GLY A 353 -29.97 -2.37 -14.10
N VAL A 354 -29.59 -2.84 -12.91
CA VAL A 354 -28.59 -2.22 -12.02
C VAL A 354 -27.17 -2.53 -12.50
N ASP A 355 -26.29 -1.53 -12.51
CA ASP A 355 -24.87 -1.72 -12.81
C ASP A 355 -24.13 -2.31 -11.60
N ARG A 356 -23.41 -3.42 -11.82
CA ARG A 356 -22.60 -4.14 -10.83
C ARG A 356 -21.15 -4.22 -11.30
N ASN A 357 -20.19 -4.04 -10.40
CA ASN A 357 -18.77 -3.98 -10.73
C ASN A 357 -17.94 -4.96 -9.88
N ALA A 358 -16.87 -5.51 -10.43
CA ALA A 358 -15.86 -6.26 -9.68
C ALA A 358 -14.46 -5.94 -10.21
N ILE A 359 -13.45 -6.00 -9.35
CA ILE A 359 -12.03 -5.83 -9.73
C ILE A 359 -11.40 -7.22 -9.74
N PHE A 360 -10.85 -7.66 -10.88
CA PHE A 360 -10.13 -8.92 -10.99
C PHE A 360 -8.61 -8.69 -11.08
N VAL A 361 -7.84 -9.63 -10.52
CA VAL A 361 -6.37 -9.59 -10.48
C VAL A 361 -5.83 -11.00 -10.69
N ASN A 362 -4.73 -11.10 -11.44
CA ASN A 362 -4.03 -12.35 -11.78
C ASN A 362 -4.87 -13.38 -12.57
N ALA A 363 -5.70 -12.91 -13.49
CA ALA A 363 -6.31 -13.71 -14.55
C ALA A 363 -5.25 -14.35 -15.48
N PRO A 364 -5.53 -15.50 -16.10
CA PRO A 364 -4.68 -16.10 -17.14
C PRO A 364 -4.76 -15.33 -18.47
N THR A 365 -3.60 -15.06 -19.06
CA THR A 365 -3.45 -14.36 -20.36
C THR A 365 -2.93 -15.28 -21.48
N ASP A 366 -2.73 -16.56 -21.16
CA ASP A 366 -2.14 -17.62 -21.98
C ASP A 366 -3.17 -18.63 -22.53
N GLY A 367 -4.46 -18.40 -22.24
CA GLY A 367 -5.55 -19.31 -22.56
C GLY A 367 -5.74 -20.47 -21.58
N THR A 368 -4.98 -20.53 -20.48
CA THR A 368 -5.22 -21.49 -19.39
C THR A 368 -6.42 -21.09 -18.51
N THR A 369 -6.82 -21.97 -17.59
CA THR A 369 -7.84 -21.67 -16.56
C THR A 369 -7.25 -21.66 -15.15
N ARG A 370 -7.57 -20.65 -14.35
CA ARG A 370 -7.07 -20.51 -12.97
C ARG A 370 -8.16 -20.71 -11.92
N PRO A 371 -7.83 -21.19 -10.70
CA PRO A 371 -8.73 -21.08 -9.55
C PRO A 371 -9.15 -19.63 -9.34
N VAL A 372 -10.33 -19.42 -8.75
CA VAL A 372 -10.85 -18.07 -8.44
C VAL A 372 -11.21 -17.94 -6.98
N VAL A 373 -10.74 -16.87 -6.33
CA VAL A 373 -11.21 -16.47 -5.00
C VAL A 373 -12.01 -15.18 -5.14
N ILE A 374 -13.33 -15.26 -4.94
CA ILE A 374 -14.22 -14.10 -4.87
C ILE A 374 -14.18 -13.55 -3.44
N VAL A 375 -13.83 -12.27 -3.28
CA VAL A 375 -13.54 -11.63 -1.98
C VAL A 375 -14.54 -10.50 -1.73
N LEU A 376 -15.37 -10.64 -0.71
CA LEU A 376 -16.47 -9.73 -0.39
C LEU A 376 -16.11 -8.77 0.76
N HIS A 377 -16.26 -7.47 0.50
CA HIS A 377 -15.97 -6.43 1.49
C HIS A 377 -16.97 -6.42 2.66
N GLY A 378 -16.53 -5.92 3.82
CA GLY A 378 -17.43 -5.64 4.96
C GLY A 378 -18.38 -4.45 4.72
N GLY A 379 -19.36 -4.27 5.60
CA GLY A 379 -20.37 -3.21 5.44
C GLY A 379 -19.77 -1.80 5.50
N SER A 380 -20.29 -0.88 4.67
CA SER A 380 -19.66 0.43 4.37
C SER A 380 -18.25 0.34 3.75
N GLY A 381 -17.92 -0.83 3.17
CA GLY A 381 -16.69 -1.06 2.44
C GLY A 381 -16.77 -0.60 0.98
N SER A 382 -15.81 -1.08 0.21
CA SER A 382 -15.85 -1.18 -1.24
C SER A 382 -14.92 -2.30 -1.71
N ALA A 383 -15.01 -2.73 -2.96
CA ALA A 383 -14.11 -3.71 -3.59
C ALA A 383 -12.65 -3.28 -3.46
N GLU A 384 -12.35 -2.04 -3.84
CA GLU A 384 -10.99 -1.47 -3.76
C GLU A 384 -10.48 -1.38 -2.31
N ARG A 385 -11.33 -0.99 -1.36
CA ARG A 385 -10.97 -1.00 0.08
C ARG A 385 -10.67 -2.41 0.59
N MET A 386 -11.24 -3.45 -0.01
CA MET A 386 -10.94 -4.84 0.30
C MET A 386 -9.66 -5.30 -0.40
N ARG A 387 -9.42 -4.89 -1.65
CA ARG A 387 -8.18 -5.13 -2.40
C ARG A 387 -6.94 -4.72 -1.61
N VAL A 388 -6.88 -3.44 -1.23
CA VAL A 388 -5.72 -2.85 -0.54
C VAL A 388 -5.51 -3.34 0.90
N SER A 389 -6.48 -4.05 1.51
CA SER A 389 -6.41 -4.45 2.93
C SER A 389 -6.47 -5.96 3.19
N ALA A 390 -7.14 -6.75 2.35
CA ALA A 390 -7.28 -8.20 2.59
C ALA A 390 -6.01 -9.00 2.28
N GLY A 391 -5.12 -8.47 1.42
CA GLY A 391 -3.80 -9.08 1.15
C GLY A 391 -3.78 -10.20 0.10
N PHE A 392 -4.87 -10.45 -0.64
CA PHE A 392 -4.89 -11.50 -1.66
C PHE A 392 -4.04 -11.19 -2.92
N ASP A 393 -3.92 -9.94 -3.37
CA ASP A 393 -3.13 -9.54 -4.56
C ASP A 393 -1.73 -10.23 -4.69
N PRO A 394 -0.87 -10.29 -3.65
CA PRO A 394 0.38 -11.04 -3.69
C PRO A 394 0.20 -12.57 -3.56
N VAL A 395 -0.74 -13.04 -2.72
CA VAL A 395 -0.99 -14.48 -2.50
C VAL A 395 -1.51 -15.15 -3.78
N ALA A 396 -2.40 -14.46 -4.50
CA ALA A 396 -2.92 -14.83 -5.81
C ALA A 396 -1.82 -15.03 -6.85
N ARG A 397 -0.93 -14.04 -6.98
CA ARG A 397 0.24 -14.07 -7.89
C ARG A 397 1.20 -15.21 -7.51
N ALA A 398 1.52 -15.38 -6.23
CA ALA A 398 2.45 -16.41 -5.76
C ALA A 398 1.93 -17.84 -5.91
N ASN A 399 0.59 -18.04 -5.96
CA ASN A 399 -0.03 -19.37 -5.98
C ASN A 399 -0.83 -19.66 -7.27
N GLY A 400 -0.76 -18.80 -8.28
CA GLY A 400 -1.35 -19.04 -9.61
C GLY A 400 -2.89 -19.01 -9.66
N PHE A 401 -3.57 -18.34 -8.71
CA PHE A 401 -5.02 -18.14 -8.75
C PHE A 401 -5.41 -16.70 -9.10
N MET A 402 -6.61 -16.51 -9.65
CA MET A 402 -7.23 -15.20 -9.87
C MET A 402 -7.99 -14.79 -8.61
N VAL A 403 -7.86 -13.54 -8.17
CA VAL A 403 -8.71 -12.97 -7.12
C VAL A 403 -9.68 -11.96 -7.72
N VAL A 404 -10.92 -11.95 -7.23
CA VAL A 404 -11.99 -11.08 -7.72
C VAL A 404 -12.66 -10.38 -6.53
N TYR A 405 -12.42 -9.08 -6.41
CA TYR A 405 -13.03 -8.24 -5.39
C TYR A 405 -14.35 -7.71 -5.93
N ALA A 406 -15.47 -8.27 -5.47
CA ALA A 406 -16.80 -7.86 -5.93
C ALA A 406 -17.27 -6.60 -5.20
N GLU A 407 -17.90 -5.67 -5.92
CA GLU A 407 -18.51 -4.46 -5.36
C GLU A 407 -19.97 -4.71 -4.94
N GLY A 408 -20.29 -4.28 -3.72
CA GLY A 408 -21.64 -4.36 -3.17
C GLY A 408 -22.56 -3.29 -3.73
N THR A 409 -23.78 -3.21 -3.19
CA THR A 409 -24.72 -2.14 -3.56
C THR A 409 -24.38 -0.86 -2.80
N GLU A 410 -24.19 0.26 -3.53
CA GLU A 410 -23.93 1.57 -2.90
C GLU A 410 -25.18 2.11 -2.20
N PHE A 411 -24.99 2.71 -1.01
CA PHE A 411 -26.03 3.42 -0.27
C PHE A 411 -25.63 4.84 0.19
N GLY A 412 -24.64 5.44 -0.49
CA GLY A 412 -24.21 6.83 -0.34
C GLY A 412 -22.84 6.99 0.32
N ASP A 413 -22.13 8.07 -0.05
CA ASP A 413 -20.76 8.41 0.38
C ASP A 413 -19.70 7.35 -0.01
N GLY A 414 -19.88 6.63 -1.13
CA GLY A 414 -18.99 5.55 -1.55
C GLY A 414 -18.99 4.36 -0.58
N ARG A 415 -20.11 4.14 0.12
CA ARG A 415 -20.32 3.04 1.07
C ARG A 415 -21.16 1.96 0.42
N HIS A 416 -20.61 0.75 0.38
CA HIS A 416 -21.25 -0.41 -0.22
C HIS A 416 -21.58 -1.46 0.84
N ALA A 417 -22.59 -2.28 0.59
CA ALA A 417 -22.98 -3.42 1.43
C ALA A 417 -23.67 -4.52 0.63
N TRP A 418 -23.90 -5.66 1.28
CA TRP A 418 -24.54 -6.85 0.72
C TRP A 418 -25.91 -7.10 1.35
N ASN A 419 -26.87 -7.51 0.54
CA ASN A 419 -28.23 -7.87 0.93
C ASN A 419 -28.30 -9.25 1.57
N THR A 420 -27.85 -9.34 2.83
CA THR A 420 -27.91 -10.58 3.61
C THR A 420 -29.31 -10.89 4.16
N GLY A 421 -30.35 -10.18 3.71
CA GLY A 421 -31.70 -10.20 4.29
C GLY A 421 -31.82 -9.53 5.67
N HIS A 422 -30.81 -9.67 6.54
CA HIS A 422 -30.91 -9.38 7.97
C HIS A 422 -30.00 -8.26 8.49
N LEU A 423 -28.90 -7.91 7.80
CA LEU A 423 -28.03 -6.78 8.16
C LEU A 423 -27.92 -5.82 6.98
N LEU A 424 -28.08 -4.51 7.24
CA LEU A 424 -28.05 -3.45 6.22
C LEU A 424 -29.13 -3.55 5.12
N ARG A 425 -30.12 -4.45 5.26
CA ARG A 425 -31.26 -4.66 4.35
C ARG A 425 -32.02 -3.38 3.96
N ARG A 426 -32.10 -2.39 4.86
CA ARG A 426 -32.75 -1.09 4.59
C ARG A 426 -31.92 -0.19 3.67
N GLN A 427 -30.59 -0.31 3.73
CA GLN A 427 -29.64 0.50 2.97
C GLN A 427 -29.55 0.01 1.53
N VAL A 428 -29.33 -1.29 1.34
CA VAL A 428 -29.20 -1.94 0.01
C VAL A 428 -30.54 -2.28 -0.64
N ARG A 429 -31.65 -2.13 0.10
CA ARG A 429 -33.02 -2.39 -0.35
C ARG A 429 -33.13 -3.81 -0.92
N ASP A 430 -33.71 -3.95 -2.10
CA ASP A 430 -34.09 -5.23 -2.72
C ASP A 430 -33.06 -5.69 -3.78
N ALA A 431 -31.79 -5.26 -3.66
CA ALA A 431 -30.72 -5.66 -4.55
C ALA A 431 -30.50 -7.18 -4.53
N ASP A 432 -30.52 -7.82 -5.69
CA ASP A 432 -30.22 -9.25 -5.81
C ASP A 432 -28.70 -9.47 -5.95
N ASP A 433 -28.07 -9.84 -4.84
CA ASP A 433 -26.66 -10.23 -4.81
C ASP A 433 -26.45 -11.70 -5.24
N ILE A 434 -27.47 -12.56 -5.22
CA ILE A 434 -27.38 -13.94 -5.71
C ILE A 434 -27.28 -13.93 -7.24
N ALA A 435 -28.21 -13.25 -7.91
CA ALA A 435 -28.21 -13.08 -9.36
C ALA A 435 -26.92 -12.38 -9.85
N TYR A 436 -26.38 -11.45 -9.05
CA TYR A 436 -25.09 -10.83 -9.34
C TYR A 436 -23.93 -11.83 -9.25
N PHE A 437 -23.80 -12.61 -8.18
CA PHE A 437 -22.72 -13.60 -8.08
C PHE A 437 -22.86 -14.72 -9.11
N ASP A 438 -24.08 -15.09 -9.50
CA ASP A 438 -24.31 -15.99 -10.63
C ASP A 438 -23.76 -15.38 -11.93
N ALA A 439 -24.20 -14.18 -12.30
CA ALA A 439 -23.74 -13.49 -13.51
C ALA A 439 -22.22 -13.23 -13.52
N LEU A 440 -21.64 -12.93 -12.35
CA LEU A 440 -20.20 -12.73 -12.16
C LEU A 440 -19.42 -14.02 -12.40
N ILE A 441 -19.86 -15.15 -11.84
CA ILE A 441 -19.20 -16.46 -12.06
C ILE A 441 -19.29 -16.88 -13.54
N ASP A 442 -20.44 -16.68 -14.19
CA ASP A 442 -20.59 -17.01 -15.61
C ASP A 442 -19.71 -16.13 -16.52
N ALA A 443 -19.56 -14.83 -16.21
CA ALA A 443 -18.62 -13.96 -16.90
C ALA A 443 -17.16 -14.37 -16.66
N LEU A 444 -16.79 -14.71 -15.43
CA LEU A 444 -15.44 -15.14 -15.07
C LEU A 444 -15.02 -16.42 -15.80
N VAL A 445 -15.93 -17.40 -15.91
CA VAL A 445 -15.66 -18.67 -16.62
C VAL A 445 -15.58 -18.46 -18.13
N ARG A 446 -16.51 -17.68 -18.70
CA ARG A 446 -16.59 -17.44 -20.15
C ARG A 446 -15.45 -16.55 -20.68
N ASP A 447 -15.22 -15.40 -20.03
CA ASP A 447 -14.41 -14.32 -20.58
C ASP A 447 -13.02 -14.21 -19.93
N HIS A 448 -12.90 -14.53 -18.63
CA HIS A 448 -11.69 -14.30 -17.83
C HIS A 448 -10.87 -15.57 -17.49
N GLY A 449 -11.26 -16.75 -18.00
CA GLY A 449 -10.49 -17.99 -17.79
C GLY A 449 -10.52 -18.52 -16.35
N ALA A 450 -11.67 -18.41 -15.68
CA ALA A 450 -11.88 -19.12 -14.41
C ALA A 450 -12.02 -20.64 -14.62
N ASP A 451 -11.41 -21.44 -13.73
CA ASP A 451 -11.64 -22.87 -13.62
C ASP A 451 -13.00 -23.12 -12.93
N PRO A 452 -14.04 -23.62 -13.64
CA PRO A 452 -15.38 -23.80 -13.07
C PRO A 452 -15.46 -24.91 -12.02
N ALA A 453 -14.39 -25.69 -11.79
CA ALA A 453 -14.29 -26.64 -10.70
C ALA A 453 -13.54 -26.08 -9.47
N ARG A 454 -12.99 -24.85 -9.53
CA ARG A 454 -12.23 -24.19 -8.45
C ARG A 454 -12.64 -22.72 -8.26
N ILE A 455 -13.94 -22.47 -8.13
CA ILE A 455 -14.49 -21.18 -7.70
C ILE A 455 -14.67 -21.20 -6.18
N PHE A 456 -14.12 -20.20 -5.49
CA PHE A 456 -14.17 -20.05 -4.03
C PHE A 456 -14.76 -18.69 -3.65
N MET A 457 -15.37 -18.58 -2.47
CA MET A 457 -15.89 -17.30 -1.96
C MET A 457 -15.50 -17.07 -0.49
N THR A 458 -15.11 -15.85 -0.16
CA THR A 458 -14.70 -15.42 1.18
C THR A 458 -15.09 -13.96 1.41
N GLY A 459 -15.20 -13.53 2.66
CA GLY A 459 -15.51 -12.14 2.95
C GLY A 459 -15.48 -11.81 4.44
N GLY A 460 -15.30 -10.53 4.75
CA GLY A 460 -15.30 -10.01 6.12
C GLY A 460 -16.65 -9.46 6.54
N SER A 461 -17.10 -9.70 7.78
CA SER A 461 -18.28 -9.04 8.36
C SER A 461 -19.54 -9.26 7.51
N ASN A 462 -20.27 -8.22 7.10
CA ASN A 462 -21.39 -8.30 6.15
C ASN A 462 -21.06 -9.05 4.84
N GLY A 463 -19.81 -9.01 4.34
CA GLY A 463 -19.35 -9.83 3.21
C GLY A 463 -19.13 -11.32 3.57
N GLY A 464 -18.73 -11.62 4.81
CA GLY A 464 -18.70 -13.00 5.32
C GLY A 464 -20.09 -13.57 5.55
N MET A 465 -21.03 -12.73 6.00
CA MET A 465 -22.45 -13.07 6.08
C MET A 465 -23.02 -13.35 4.69
N MET A 466 -22.66 -12.55 3.68
CA MET A 466 -23.06 -12.81 2.30
C MET A 466 -22.41 -14.07 1.72
N THR A 467 -21.16 -14.38 2.11
CA THR A 467 -20.52 -15.66 1.81
C THR A 467 -21.35 -16.84 2.32
N PHE A 468 -21.86 -16.80 3.57
CA PHE A 468 -22.79 -17.83 4.07
C PHE A 468 -24.10 -17.90 3.26
N VAL A 469 -24.70 -16.76 2.91
CA VAL A 469 -25.97 -16.70 2.17
C VAL A 469 -25.83 -17.31 0.76
N TYR A 470 -24.79 -16.94 0.02
CA TYR A 470 -24.53 -17.52 -1.30
C TYR A 470 -24.11 -19.00 -1.22
N ALA A 471 -23.34 -19.39 -0.20
CA ALA A 471 -22.98 -20.80 0.04
C ALA A 471 -24.19 -21.72 0.30
N VAL A 472 -25.26 -21.20 0.91
CA VAL A 472 -26.52 -21.95 1.10
C VAL A 472 -27.37 -21.96 -0.18
N ALA A 473 -27.43 -20.84 -0.91
CA ALA A 473 -28.29 -20.67 -2.08
C ALA A 473 -27.73 -21.23 -3.40
N ARG A 474 -26.41 -21.43 -3.48
CA ARG A 474 -25.63 -21.83 -4.69
C ARG A 474 -24.39 -22.69 -4.38
N PRO A 475 -24.47 -23.72 -3.51
CA PRO A 475 -23.30 -24.55 -3.20
C PRO A 475 -22.71 -25.25 -4.44
N GLU A 476 -23.53 -25.59 -5.44
CA GLU A 476 -23.11 -26.19 -6.71
C GLU A 476 -22.39 -25.21 -7.67
N ARG A 477 -22.23 -23.94 -7.29
CA ARG A 477 -21.40 -22.94 -7.98
C ARG A 477 -20.00 -22.80 -7.35
N LEU A 478 -19.75 -23.47 -6.23
CA LEU A 478 -18.57 -23.28 -5.38
C LEU A 478 -17.83 -24.58 -5.10
N ALA A 479 -16.53 -24.48 -4.83
CA ALA A 479 -15.64 -25.57 -4.45
C ALA A 479 -15.27 -25.56 -2.96
N ALA A 480 -15.29 -24.38 -2.33
CA ALA A 480 -15.12 -24.14 -0.89
C ALA A 480 -15.50 -22.68 -0.55
N VAL A 481 -15.76 -22.39 0.72
CA VAL A 481 -16.01 -21.03 1.22
C VAL A 481 -15.33 -20.72 2.54
N ALA A 482 -15.05 -19.43 2.80
CA ALA A 482 -14.41 -18.98 4.04
C ALA A 482 -14.99 -17.66 4.60
N PRO A 483 -16.05 -17.69 5.41
CA PRO A 483 -16.56 -16.53 6.13
C PRO A 483 -15.63 -16.05 7.26
N VAL A 484 -15.36 -14.75 7.32
CA VAL A 484 -14.44 -14.13 8.29
C VAL A 484 -15.14 -13.05 9.10
N VAL A 485 -14.97 -13.07 10.43
CA VAL A 485 -15.61 -12.20 11.43
C VAL A 485 -17.11 -11.99 11.17
N ALA A 486 -17.80 -13.11 10.92
CA ALA A 486 -19.19 -13.18 10.50
C ALA A 486 -19.94 -14.30 11.24
N SER A 487 -21.27 -14.32 11.08
CA SER A 487 -22.14 -15.41 11.55
C SER A 487 -23.37 -15.52 10.62
N MET A 488 -24.17 -16.56 10.79
CA MET A 488 -25.47 -16.73 10.12
C MET A 488 -26.59 -16.07 10.94
N PHE A 489 -27.74 -15.81 10.31
CA PHE A 489 -28.94 -15.31 10.99
C PHE A 489 -30.02 -16.38 11.14
N THR A 490 -30.11 -17.28 10.15
CA THR A 490 -31.08 -18.38 10.13
C THR A 490 -30.45 -19.68 9.60
N PHE A 491 -31.17 -20.78 9.79
CA PHE A 491 -30.87 -22.13 9.30
C PHE A 491 -32.06 -22.75 8.52
N ASP A 492 -33.05 -21.93 8.12
CA ASP A 492 -34.28 -22.36 7.42
C ASP A 492 -34.00 -23.03 6.07
N GLN A 493 -32.85 -22.73 5.48
CA GLN A 493 -32.34 -23.36 4.26
C GLN A 493 -30.98 -24.01 4.55
N ALA A 494 -30.66 -25.06 3.79
CA ALA A 494 -29.41 -25.81 3.85
C ALA A 494 -28.85 -25.97 2.43
N PRO A 495 -27.51 -26.02 2.26
CA PRO A 495 -26.91 -26.26 0.95
C PRO A 495 -27.33 -27.64 0.42
N SER A 496 -27.70 -27.70 -0.86
CA SER A 496 -28.11 -28.92 -1.57
C SER A 496 -27.00 -29.97 -1.71
N VAL A 497 -25.73 -29.56 -1.60
CA VAL A 497 -24.56 -30.45 -1.59
C VAL A 497 -23.58 -30.03 -0.47
N PRO A 498 -22.84 -30.98 0.14
CA PRO A 498 -21.74 -30.67 1.06
C PRO A 498 -20.70 -29.73 0.43
N LEU A 499 -20.27 -28.71 1.18
CA LEU A 499 -19.38 -27.66 0.71
C LEU A 499 -18.29 -27.37 1.75
N PRO A 500 -16.99 -27.59 1.44
CA PRO A 500 -15.89 -27.31 2.37
C PRO A 500 -15.92 -25.87 2.92
N ILE A 501 -15.93 -25.73 4.24
CA ILE A 501 -16.01 -24.41 4.89
C ILE A 501 -14.93 -24.20 5.96
N LEU A 502 -14.38 -22.97 5.97
CA LEU A 502 -13.49 -22.44 7.00
C LEU A 502 -14.11 -21.18 7.63
N ILE A 503 -14.46 -21.24 8.92
CA ILE A 503 -15.07 -20.12 9.65
C ILE A 503 -14.00 -19.46 10.54
N ILE A 504 -13.74 -18.16 10.41
CA ILE A 504 -12.70 -17.45 11.20
C ILE A 504 -13.32 -16.33 12.02
N ASN A 505 -13.20 -16.36 13.36
CA ASN A 505 -13.69 -15.30 14.24
C ASN A 505 -12.67 -14.92 15.35
N GLY A 506 -12.84 -13.72 15.92
CA GLY A 506 -12.13 -13.28 17.13
C GLY A 506 -13.04 -13.34 18.35
N ALA A 507 -12.54 -13.79 19.51
CA ALA A 507 -13.33 -13.88 20.74
C ALA A 507 -13.71 -12.53 21.35
N LYS A 508 -13.02 -11.44 20.98
CA LYS A 508 -13.28 -10.07 21.42
C LYS A 508 -14.07 -9.25 20.40
N ASP A 509 -14.77 -9.92 19.47
CA ASP A 509 -15.55 -9.26 18.44
C ASP A 509 -16.81 -8.60 19.04
N ASN A 510 -16.80 -7.26 19.10
CA ASN A 510 -17.93 -6.46 19.59
C ASN A 510 -18.91 -6.03 18.49
N GLU A 511 -18.68 -6.43 17.22
CA GLU A 511 -19.59 -6.22 16.11
C GLU A 511 -20.40 -7.49 15.78
N VAL A 512 -19.78 -8.67 15.84
CA VAL A 512 -20.38 -10.00 15.67
C VAL A 512 -19.93 -10.96 16.79
N PRO A 513 -20.59 -10.95 17.97
CA PRO A 513 -20.18 -11.77 19.12
C PRO A 513 -20.28 -13.28 18.87
N LEU A 514 -19.38 -14.08 19.46
CA LEU A 514 -19.40 -15.55 19.35
C LEU A 514 -20.66 -16.17 19.96
N GLU A 515 -21.22 -15.51 20.97
CA GLU A 515 -22.46 -15.92 21.65
C GLU A 515 -23.71 -15.61 20.81
N GLY A 516 -23.55 -14.99 19.64
CA GLY A 516 -24.66 -14.55 18.78
C GLY A 516 -25.38 -13.32 19.32
N GLY A 517 -26.68 -13.25 19.06
CA GLY A 517 -27.55 -12.19 19.55
C GLY A 517 -27.42 -10.86 18.79
N MET A 518 -27.75 -9.76 19.47
CA MET A 518 -27.63 -8.41 18.91
C MET A 518 -26.24 -7.84 19.18
N SER A 519 -25.69 -7.12 18.21
CA SER A 519 -24.35 -6.54 18.29
C SER A 519 -24.15 -5.64 19.52
N ARG A 520 -22.99 -5.75 20.16
CA ARG A 520 -22.58 -4.85 21.25
C ARG A 520 -22.39 -3.43 20.71
N THR A 521 -21.85 -3.31 19.50
CA THR A 521 -21.68 -2.05 18.76
C THR A 521 -23.01 -1.45 18.32
N ARG A 522 -23.39 -0.29 18.90
CA ARG A 522 -24.66 0.41 18.67
C ARG A 522 -25.02 0.63 17.18
N VAL A 523 -24.03 0.94 16.34
CA VAL A 523 -24.25 1.22 14.91
C VAL A 523 -24.62 -0.04 14.13
N VAL A 524 -23.92 -1.16 14.37
CA VAL A 524 -24.24 -2.46 13.76
C VAL A 524 -25.58 -2.97 14.28
N ARG A 525 -25.84 -2.83 15.59
CA ARG A 525 -27.14 -3.19 16.21
C ARG A 525 -28.32 -2.45 15.59
N ALA A 526 -28.15 -1.17 15.23
CA ALA A 526 -29.19 -0.37 14.57
C ALA A 526 -29.43 -0.78 13.10
N ALA A 527 -28.52 -1.53 12.48
CA ALA A 527 -28.64 -2.06 11.12
C ALA A 527 -29.09 -3.53 11.06
N GLN A 528 -29.19 -4.23 12.19
CA GLN A 528 -29.71 -5.59 12.30
C GLN A 528 -31.24 -5.61 12.35
N ALA A 529 -31.86 -6.37 11.45
CA ALA A 529 -33.25 -6.80 11.54
C ALA A 529 -33.42 -8.13 12.32
N SER A 530 -32.33 -8.84 12.60
CA SER A 530 -32.33 -10.13 13.31
C SER A 530 -31.04 -10.36 14.09
N PRO A 531 -31.08 -11.13 15.20
CA PRO A 531 -29.87 -11.52 15.94
C PRO A 531 -29.00 -12.46 15.11
N PHE A 532 -27.69 -12.44 15.38
CA PHE A 532 -26.76 -13.45 14.90
C PHE A 532 -27.00 -14.78 15.61
N LYS A 533 -26.71 -15.88 14.93
CA LYS A 533 -26.59 -17.19 15.56
C LYS A 533 -25.28 -17.32 16.35
N PRO A 534 -25.25 -18.07 17.47
CA PRO A 534 -24.01 -18.42 18.16
C PRO A 534 -23.08 -19.20 17.23
N LEU A 535 -21.76 -19.01 17.36
CA LEU A 535 -20.78 -19.76 16.57
C LEU A 535 -20.92 -21.28 16.76
N THR A 536 -21.29 -21.72 17.97
CA THR A 536 -21.56 -23.13 18.28
C THR A 536 -22.72 -23.70 17.47
N GLU A 537 -23.83 -22.97 17.31
CA GLU A 537 -24.95 -23.36 16.44
C GLU A 537 -24.52 -23.38 14.97
N VAL A 538 -23.75 -22.39 14.51
CA VAL A 538 -23.27 -22.30 13.11
C VAL A 538 -22.34 -23.47 12.77
N VAL A 539 -21.41 -23.81 13.66
CA VAL A 539 -20.54 -24.98 13.49
C VAL A 539 -21.35 -26.28 13.52
N HIS A 540 -22.34 -26.43 14.40
CA HIS A 540 -23.22 -27.60 14.42
C HIS A 540 -24.06 -27.73 13.13
N PHE A 541 -24.56 -26.61 12.60
CA PHE A 541 -25.25 -26.58 11.32
C PHE A 541 -24.34 -27.06 10.19
N TRP A 542 -23.14 -26.48 10.06
CA TRP A 542 -22.20 -26.83 8.98
C TRP A 542 -21.70 -28.26 9.09
N LYS A 543 -21.31 -28.73 10.29
CA LYS A 543 -20.92 -30.13 10.53
C LYS A 543 -21.99 -31.12 10.07
N ARG A 544 -23.27 -30.80 10.32
CA ARG A 544 -24.42 -31.62 9.91
C ARG A 544 -24.64 -31.62 8.40
N VAL A 545 -24.72 -30.45 7.74
CA VAL A 545 -25.02 -30.39 6.29
C VAL A 545 -23.85 -30.89 5.44
N ASN A 546 -22.61 -30.70 5.92
CA ASN A 546 -21.42 -31.25 5.29
C ASN A 546 -21.18 -32.74 5.59
N LYS A 547 -21.94 -33.37 6.50
CA LYS A 547 -21.67 -34.74 6.99
C LYS A 547 -20.23 -34.90 7.50
N SER A 548 -19.67 -33.89 8.15
CA SER A 548 -18.30 -33.98 8.68
C SER A 548 -18.24 -34.94 9.89
N SER A 549 -17.03 -35.36 10.28
CA SER A 549 -16.79 -36.28 11.39
C SER A 549 -17.44 -35.82 12.71
N THR A 550 -17.79 -36.77 13.59
CA THR A 550 -18.24 -36.42 14.96
C THR A 550 -17.10 -35.84 15.78
N GLU A 551 -15.93 -36.50 15.69
CA GLU A 551 -14.70 -36.14 16.39
C GLU A 551 -13.91 -35.08 15.60
N PRO A 552 -13.47 -33.98 16.25
CA PRO A 552 -12.57 -33.00 15.65
C PRO A 552 -11.09 -33.32 15.91
N VAL A 553 -10.22 -32.80 15.05
CA VAL A 553 -8.84 -32.49 15.43
C VAL A 553 -8.79 -31.02 15.88
N THR A 554 -8.29 -30.77 17.09
CA THR A 554 -8.13 -29.40 17.63
C THR A 554 -6.65 -29.11 17.85
N GLN A 555 -6.19 -27.94 17.40
CA GLN A 555 -4.82 -27.44 17.58
C GLN A 555 -4.84 -25.99 18.05
N THR A 556 -4.06 -25.67 19.08
CA THR A 556 -3.90 -24.31 19.60
C THR A 556 -2.46 -23.85 19.42
N THR A 557 -2.25 -22.62 18.94
CA THR A 557 -0.94 -22.00 18.76
C THR A 557 -1.03 -20.53 19.15
N GLY A 558 -0.33 -20.15 20.22
CA GLY A 558 -0.49 -18.83 20.83
C GLY A 558 -1.92 -18.61 21.30
N THR A 559 -2.57 -17.56 20.77
CA THR A 559 -3.96 -17.20 21.10
C THR A 559 -5.00 -17.86 20.17
N VAL A 560 -4.56 -18.54 19.10
CA VAL A 560 -5.41 -19.11 18.05
C VAL A 560 -5.69 -20.58 18.31
N THR A 561 -6.95 -20.97 18.29
CA THR A 561 -7.39 -22.38 18.25
C THR A 561 -8.06 -22.67 16.91
N THR A 562 -7.55 -23.67 16.18
CA THR A 562 -8.20 -24.28 15.00
C THR A 562 -8.84 -25.59 15.41
N THR A 563 -10.06 -25.84 14.96
CA THR A 563 -10.80 -27.09 15.16
C THR A 563 -11.36 -27.56 13.82
N THR A 564 -10.97 -28.76 13.38
CA THR A 564 -11.29 -29.31 12.06
C THR A 564 -12.06 -30.63 12.21
N TYR A 565 -13.29 -30.66 11.69
CA TYR A 565 -14.04 -31.91 11.47
C TYR A 565 -13.78 -32.38 10.03
N ALA A 566 -13.19 -33.56 9.89
CA ALA A 566 -12.84 -34.13 8.59
C ALA A 566 -14.09 -34.44 7.74
N ALA A 567 -13.92 -34.54 6.42
CA ALA A 567 -14.97 -35.07 5.56
C ALA A 567 -15.20 -36.56 5.85
N THR A 568 -16.46 -37.00 5.84
CA THR A 568 -16.80 -38.43 5.70
C THR A 568 -17.09 -38.75 4.23
N ASP A 569 -17.41 -40.01 3.91
CA ASP A 569 -17.76 -40.40 2.54
C ASP A 569 -19.01 -39.64 2.04
N GLY A 570 -18.93 -39.13 0.80
CA GLY A 570 -19.94 -38.22 0.25
C GLY A 570 -20.21 -36.97 1.09
N GLY A 571 -19.23 -36.51 1.86
CA GLY A 571 -19.27 -35.32 2.74
C GLY A 571 -18.15 -34.31 2.47
N ALA A 572 -18.03 -33.31 3.33
CA ALA A 572 -17.06 -32.22 3.23
C ALA A 572 -16.45 -31.85 4.60
N VAL A 573 -15.31 -31.16 4.58
CA VAL A 573 -14.62 -30.66 5.79
C VAL A 573 -15.32 -29.43 6.36
N THR A 574 -15.43 -29.38 7.68
CA THR A 574 -15.91 -28.20 8.42
C THR A 574 -14.82 -27.78 9.40
N GLU A 575 -14.16 -26.65 9.12
CA GLU A 575 -13.09 -26.08 9.95
C GLU A 575 -13.54 -24.76 10.56
N PHE A 576 -13.15 -24.49 11.81
CA PHE A 576 -13.29 -23.18 12.40
C PHE A 576 -12.06 -22.76 13.20
N VAL A 577 -11.84 -21.45 13.26
CA VAL A 577 -10.69 -20.79 13.88
C VAL A 577 -11.17 -19.69 14.80
N VAL A 578 -10.76 -19.72 16.07
CA VAL A 578 -11.02 -18.68 17.06
C VAL A 578 -9.70 -18.13 17.58
N ASP A 579 -9.46 -16.83 17.41
CA ASP A 579 -8.39 -16.12 18.13
C ASP A 579 -8.95 -15.52 19.42
N SER A 580 -8.47 -16.01 20.56
CA SER A 580 -8.84 -15.55 21.90
C SER A 580 -8.43 -14.09 22.20
N ALA A 581 -7.48 -13.54 21.44
CA ALA A 581 -7.04 -12.15 21.54
C ALA A 581 -7.66 -11.22 20.49
N GLY A 582 -8.10 -11.76 19.34
CA GLY A 582 -8.65 -10.98 18.23
C GLY A 582 -10.10 -10.51 18.43
N GLY A 583 -10.45 -9.40 17.79
CA GLY A 583 -11.80 -8.84 17.65
C GLY A 583 -12.12 -8.50 16.17
N HIS A 584 -13.03 -7.55 15.93
CA HIS A 584 -13.60 -7.36 14.59
C HIS A 584 -12.62 -6.80 13.54
N GLY A 585 -12.35 -7.58 12.49
CA GLY A 585 -11.68 -7.14 11.27
C GLY A 585 -11.02 -8.27 10.50
N TRP A 586 -10.40 -7.96 9.37
CA TRP A 586 -9.72 -8.97 8.55
C TRP A 586 -8.35 -9.35 9.18
N PRO A 587 -7.98 -10.64 9.26
CA PRO A 587 -6.71 -11.05 9.88
C PRO A 587 -5.49 -10.45 9.18
N GLY A 588 -4.53 -9.97 9.97
CA GLY A 588 -3.34 -9.24 9.52
C GLY A 588 -3.54 -7.72 9.30
N THR A 589 -4.75 -7.18 9.48
CA THR A 589 -5.04 -5.74 9.25
C THR A 589 -4.96 -4.88 10.52
N ARG A 590 -4.78 -3.57 10.34
CA ARG A 590 -4.83 -2.60 11.45
C ARG A 590 -6.26 -2.39 11.94
N ALA A 591 -6.39 -2.15 13.25
CA ALA A 591 -7.67 -1.88 13.88
C ALA A 591 -8.36 -0.62 13.33
N ARG A 592 -9.65 -0.75 12.99
CA ARG A 592 -10.51 0.39 12.64
C ARG A 592 -11.04 1.12 13.88
N ARG A 593 -11.02 0.47 15.04
CA ARG A 593 -11.47 0.98 16.35
C ARG A 593 -10.63 0.32 17.45
N GLY A 594 -10.25 1.04 18.51
CA GLY A 594 -9.36 0.51 19.56
C GLY A 594 -9.92 -0.70 20.33
N GLU A 595 -11.24 -0.85 20.38
CA GLU A 595 -11.94 -1.96 21.05
C GLU A 595 -12.15 -3.19 20.15
N ASN A 596 -11.85 -3.08 18.85
CA ASN A 596 -11.95 -4.14 17.85
C ASN A 596 -10.61 -4.25 17.09
N THR A 597 -9.59 -4.75 17.79
CA THR A 597 -8.29 -5.07 17.19
C THR A 597 -8.39 -6.39 16.42
N PRO A 598 -8.13 -6.44 15.10
CA PRO A 598 -8.25 -7.66 14.31
C PRO A 598 -7.29 -8.77 14.77
N ILE A 599 -7.56 -9.98 14.29
CA ILE A 599 -6.66 -11.13 14.43
C ILE A 599 -5.28 -10.76 13.87
N GLY A 600 -4.29 -10.58 14.75
CA GLY A 600 -2.92 -10.18 14.38
C GLY A 600 -1.93 -11.34 14.23
N SER A 601 -2.40 -12.56 14.48
CA SER A 601 -1.60 -13.79 14.61
C SER A 601 -1.27 -14.47 13.26
N PHE A 602 -2.01 -14.16 12.18
CA PHE A 602 -1.75 -14.66 10.83
C PHE A 602 -2.34 -13.73 9.75
N ASN A 603 -1.88 -13.86 8.51
CA ASN A 603 -2.46 -13.18 7.35
C ASN A 603 -3.74 -13.90 6.88
N GLY A 604 -4.85 -13.16 6.77
CA GLY A 604 -6.15 -13.73 6.38
C GLY A 604 -6.17 -14.32 4.97
N ALA A 605 -5.48 -13.70 4.00
CA ALA A 605 -5.45 -14.20 2.62
C ALA A 605 -4.66 -15.51 2.49
N GLU A 606 -3.53 -15.62 3.18
CA GLU A 606 -2.73 -16.84 3.25
C GLU A 606 -3.52 -17.97 3.90
N ARG A 607 -4.12 -17.74 5.09
CA ARG A 607 -4.88 -18.76 5.81
C ARG A 607 -6.12 -19.26 5.07
N VAL A 608 -6.79 -18.37 4.34
CA VAL A 608 -7.94 -18.72 3.48
C VAL A 608 -7.48 -19.50 2.23
N TRP A 609 -6.39 -19.09 1.58
CA TRP A 609 -5.87 -19.82 0.42
C TRP A 609 -5.35 -21.21 0.77
N GLU A 610 -4.64 -21.37 1.89
CA GLU A 610 -4.15 -22.68 2.37
C GLU A 610 -5.29 -23.69 2.59
N PHE A 611 -6.50 -23.23 2.92
CA PHE A 611 -7.68 -24.07 3.01
C PHE A 611 -8.31 -24.39 1.64
N PHE A 612 -8.26 -23.44 0.68
CA PHE A 612 -8.88 -23.57 -0.64
C PHE A 612 -8.05 -24.34 -1.68
N LYS A 613 -6.72 -24.26 -1.66
CA LYS A 613 -5.84 -24.69 -2.77
C LYS A 613 -6.10 -26.11 -3.30
N ASP A 614 -6.37 -27.06 -2.40
CA ASP A 614 -6.59 -28.48 -2.69
C ASP A 614 -8.08 -28.84 -2.90
N LYS A 615 -8.99 -27.87 -2.85
CA LYS A 615 -10.44 -28.11 -2.93
C LYS A 615 -10.93 -27.99 -4.37
N ARG A 616 -11.87 -28.87 -4.74
CA ARG A 616 -12.58 -28.86 -6.02
C ARG A 616 -14.05 -29.11 -5.79
N ARG A 617 -14.89 -28.46 -6.61
CA ARG A 617 -16.33 -28.76 -6.65
C ARG A 617 -16.51 -30.19 -7.15
N SER A 618 -17.30 -30.98 -6.43
CA SER A 618 -17.73 -32.31 -6.89
C SER A 618 -18.37 -32.22 -8.29
N PRO A 619 -18.15 -33.19 -9.19
CA PRO A 619 -18.94 -33.29 -10.41
C PRO A 619 -20.43 -33.27 -10.05
N ARG A 620 -21.27 -32.68 -10.93
CA ARG A 620 -22.71 -33.01 -10.87
C ARG A 620 -22.83 -34.50 -11.15
N ALA A 621 -23.71 -35.18 -10.42
CA ALA A 621 -24.27 -36.42 -10.94
C ALA A 621 -25.16 -36.00 -12.12
N ASP A 622 -24.76 -36.35 -13.34
CA ASP A 622 -25.55 -36.07 -14.52
C ASP A 622 -26.86 -36.87 -14.48
N GLY A 623 -27.96 -36.25 -14.92
CA GLY A 623 -29.32 -36.80 -14.91
C GLY A 623 -30.17 -36.21 -16.02
#